data_AF-A0A1B9XY80-F1
#
_entry.id   AF-A0A1B9XY80-F1
#
_cell.length_a   1.000
_cell.length_b   1.000
_cell.length_c   1.000
_cell.angle_alpha   90.00
_cell.angle_beta   90.00
_cell.angle_gamma   90.00
#
_symmetry.space_group_name_H-M   'P 1'
#
loop_
_entity.id
_entity.type
_entity.pdbx_description
1 polymer ?
#
loop_
_entity_poly.entity_id
_entity_poly.type
_entity_poly.pdbx_seq_one_letter_code
_entity_poly.pdbx_strand_id
1 'polypeptide(L)'
;YTKPLANIREMKKLIILFILISKIGFGQDTKYLSENYEFKNGEIAYMFGNDVKLRDQPNAKSNVLALLKIGEQIEIMEKSDSTMKFDGIESPWYKVKTNDKVGFVLGSLISLDKATKGNLTYLVSLKKDGLKLFAKTRVLENGLDFKENISQLMTGEFSIKAVGNKGLENIKSIFKIDYLAESCGVNGGGIYLFYDGENLIKAIDYTQVADADAY
;
A
#
# COMPACT_ATOMS: atom_id res chain seq x y z
N TYR A 1 -13.25 -6.48 65.07
CA TYR A 1 -12.65 -6.70 63.74
C TYR A 1 -13.43 -5.92 62.69
N THR A 2 -13.07 -4.65 62.48
CA THR A 2 -13.68 -3.75 61.51
C THR A 2 -12.98 -3.91 60.16
N LYS A 3 -13.70 -4.37 59.12
CA LYS A 3 -13.22 -4.33 57.73
C LYS A 3 -13.15 -2.86 57.27
N PRO A 4 -12.11 -2.42 56.55
CA PRO A 4 -12.10 -1.07 55.99
C PRO A 4 -13.08 -1.02 54.82
N LEU A 5 -14.07 -0.13 54.88
CA LEU A 5 -14.84 0.28 53.72
C LEU A 5 -13.87 1.02 52.79
N ALA A 6 -13.49 0.38 51.69
CA ALA A 6 -12.82 1.06 50.59
C ALA A 6 -13.69 2.26 50.17
N ASN A 7 -13.13 3.46 50.21
CA ASN A 7 -13.84 4.71 49.98
C ASN A 7 -14.42 4.70 48.56
N ILE A 8 -15.75 4.67 48.44
CA ILE A 8 -16.50 4.62 47.16
C ILE A 8 -16.04 5.72 46.19
N ARG A 9 -15.53 6.85 46.71
CA ARG A 9 -14.97 7.94 45.90
C ARG A 9 -13.68 7.56 45.17
N GLU A 10 -12.82 6.76 45.80
CA GLU A 10 -11.57 6.27 45.22
C GLU A 10 -11.83 5.14 44.22
N MET A 11 -12.84 4.28 44.47
CA MET A 11 -13.32 3.29 43.50
C MET A 11 -13.92 3.95 42.24
N LYS A 12 -14.69 5.04 42.38
CA LYS A 12 -15.22 5.80 41.23
C LYS A 12 -14.12 6.44 40.38
N LYS A 13 -13.06 6.97 41.00
CA LYS A 13 -11.88 7.49 40.28
C LYS A 13 -11.13 6.39 39.53
N LEU A 14 -10.97 5.21 40.13
CA LEU A 14 -10.34 4.06 39.49
C LEU A 14 -11.15 3.56 38.27
N ILE A 15 -12.48 3.54 38.37
CA ILE A 15 -13.38 3.15 37.27
C ILE A 15 -13.34 4.19 36.13
N ILE A 16 -13.31 5.49 36.45
CA ILE A 16 -13.15 6.56 35.44
C ILE A 16 -11.79 6.45 34.74
N LEU A 17 -10.71 6.15 35.48
CA LEU A 17 -9.38 5.95 34.90
C LEU A 17 -9.33 4.72 33.96
N PHE A 18 -10.04 3.64 34.28
CA PHE A 18 -10.09 2.44 33.44
C PHE A 18 -10.88 2.65 32.13
N ILE A 19 -11.92 3.49 32.15
CA ILE A 19 -12.72 3.84 30.97
C ILE A 19 -11.96 4.79 30.01
N LEU A 20 -11.00 5.56 30.51
CA LEU A 20 -10.17 6.44 29.69
C LEU A 20 -9.04 5.68 28.96
N ILE A 21 -8.58 4.54 29.49
CA ILE A 21 -7.51 3.73 28.89
C ILE A 21 -8.05 2.85 27.74
N SER A 22 -9.32 2.44 27.79
CA SER A 22 -9.93 1.58 26.75
C SER A 22 -10.17 2.28 25.41
N LYS A 23 -9.99 3.61 25.34
CA LYS A 23 -10.14 4.38 24.09
C LYS A 23 -8.87 4.49 23.27
N ILE A 24 -7.75 3.95 23.72
CA ILE A 24 -6.48 3.92 22.95
C ILE A 24 -6.41 2.64 22.10
N GLY A 25 -7.55 2.19 21.57
CA GLY A 25 -7.58 1.20 20.51
C GLY A 25 -7.16 1.86 19.20
N PHE A 26 -5.85 1.95 18.96
CA PHE A 26 -5.33 2.25 17.62
C PHE A 26 -5.61 1.03 16.71
N GLY A 27 -6.83 0.91 16.20
CA GLY A 27 -7.06 0.14 14.98
C GLY A 27 -6.45 0.93 13.84
N GLN A 28 -5.38 0.43 13.21
CA GLN A 28 -4.99 0.94 11.90
C GLN A 28 -6.03 0.43 10.91
N ASP A 29 -6.82 1.33 10.33
CA ASP A 29 -7.69 0.98 9.21
C ASP A 29 -6.83 0.44 8.08
N THR A 30 -7.03 -0.84 7.72
CA THR A 30 -6.31 -1.47 6.61
C THR A 30 -6.75 -0.82 5.30
N LYS A 31 -5.80 -0.24 4.56
CA LYS A 31 -6.03 0.24 3.20
C LYS A 31 -6.07 -0.94 2.24
N TYR A 32 -7.21 -1.12 1.58
CA TYR A 32 -7.36 -2.08 0.49
C TYR A 32 -7.14 -1.40 -0.87
N LEU A 33 -6.44 -2.11 -1.74
CA LEU A 33 -6.04 -1.70 -3.08
C LEU A 33 -6.74 -2.60 -4.09
N SER A 34 -7.03 -2.06 -5.26
CA SER A 34 -7.66 -2.81 -6.37
C SER A 34 -7.33 -2.17 -7.72
N GLU A 35 -7.71 -2.84 -8.82
CA GLU A 35 -7.62 -2.28 -10.18
C GLU A 35 -8.37 -0.94 -10.31
N ASN A 36 -9.45 -0.77 -9.54
CA ASN A 36 -10.32 0.41 -9.57
C ASN A 36 -9.95 1.44 -8.49
N TYR A 37 -8.75 1.34 -7.90
CA TYR A 37 -8.31 2.32 -6.90
C TYR A 37 -8.23 3.72 -7.52
N GLU A 38 -8.89 4.68 -6.89
CA GLU A 38 -8.85 6.08 -7.29
C GLU A 38 -8.22 6.95 -6.20
N PHE A 39 -7.21 7.71 -6.59
CA PHE A 39 -6.61 8.71 -5.72
C PHE A 39 -7.59 9.84 -5.43
N LYS A 40 -7.62 10.30 -4.18
CA LYS A 40 -8.47 11.41 -3.73
C LYS A 40 -7.75 12.75 -3.86
N ASN A 41 -8.51 13.82 -4.04
CA ASN A 41 -7.96 15.19 -3.97
C ASN A 41 -7.35 15.43 -2.57
N GLY A 42 -6.14 15.99 -2.54
CA GLY A 42 -5.33 16.20 -1.34
C GLY A 42 -4.57 14.95 -0.86
N GLU A 43 -4.71 13.81 -1.54
CA GLU A 43 -3.97 12.60 -1.17
C GLU A 43 -2.47 12.78 -1.42
N ILE A 44 -1.66 12.42 -0.43
CA ILE A 44 -0.21 12.34 -0.60
C ILE A 44 0.13 10.95 -1.16
N ALA A 45 0.72 10.94 -2.35
CA ALA A 45 1.12 9.73 -3.05
C ALA A 45 2.62 9.80 -3.40
N TYR A 46 3.12 8.72 -3.99
CA TYR A 46 4.54 8.58 -4.33
C TYR A 46 4.67 8.03 -5.74
N MET A 47 5.65 8.50 -6.49
CA MET A 47 5.90 7.99 -7.83
C MET A 47 6.34 6.53 -7.79
N PHE A 48 5.66 5.68 -8.56
CA PHE A 48 6.09 4.29 -8.78
C PHE A 48 7.12 4.21 -9.92
N GLY A 49 6.90 4.97 -11.00
CA GLY A 49 7.84 5.07 -12.11
C GLY A 49 9.11 5.86 -11.74
N ASN A 50 10.21 5.58 -12.44
CA ASN A 50 11.41 6.41 -12.39
C ASN A 50 11.51 7.22 -13.69
N ASP A 51 12.00 8.46 -13.61
CA ASP A 51 12.05 9.41 -14.72
C ASP A 51 10.70 9.65 -15.41
N VAL A 52 9.64 9.77 -14.60
CA VAL A 52 8.29 10.02 -15.09
C VAL A 52 8.16 11.46 -15.57
N LYS A 53 7.73 11.64 -16.81
CA LYS A 53 7.48 12.96 -17.38
C LYS A 53 6.27 13.62 -16.72
N LEU A 54 6.50 14.69 -15.95
CA LEU A 54 5.46 15.62 -15.54
C LEU A 54 5.05 16.46 -16.75
N ARG A 55 3.78 16.43 -17.12
CA ARG A 55 3.26 17.05 -18.35
C ARG A 55 2.45 18.31 -18.06
N ASP A 56 2.40 19.27 -18.99
CA ASP A 56 1.55 20.46 -18.84
C ASP A 56 0.07 20.19 -19.13
N GLN A 57 -0.23 19.15 -19.92
CA GLN A 57 -1.59 18.67 -20.23
C GLN A 57 -1.69 17.15 -20.04
N PRO A 58 -2.89 16.59 -19.76
CA PRO A 58 -3.11 15.17 -19.45
C PRO A 58 -3.01 14.26 -20.69
N ASN A 59 -1.88 14.28 -21.40
CA ASN A 59 -1.63 13.40 -22.52
C ASN A 59 -0.12 13.18 -22.76
N ALA A 60 0.23 12.10 -23.44
CA ALA A 60 1.64 11.72 -23.66
C ALA A 60 2.37 12.56 -24.73
N LYS A 61 1.71 13.51 -25.39
CA LYS A 61 2.29 14.34 -26.47
C LYS A 61 2.55 15.79 -26.03
N SER A 62 2.06 16.19 -24.87
CA SER A 62 2.17 17.54 -24.33
C SER A 62 3.57 17.85 -23.79
N ASN A 63 3.83 19.11 -23.42
CA ASN A 63 5.18 19.51 -23.04
C ASN A 63 5.59 18.86 -21.73
N VAL A 64 6.88 18.54 -21.61
CA VAL A 64 7.45 17.97 -20.39
C VAL A 64 7.96 19.11 -19.51
N LEU A 65 7.39 19.24 -18.32
CA LEU A 65 7.73 20.24 -17.31
C LEU A 65 8.91 19.79 -16.43
N ALA A 66 8.98 18.50 -16.12
CA ALA A 66 10.01 17.89 -15.27
C ALA A 66 10.07 16.37 -15.47
N LEU A 67 11.12 15.75 -14.92
CA LEU A 67 11.21 14.31 -14.73
C LEU A 67 11.15 14.02 -13.23
N LEU A 68 10.12 13.27 -12.81
CA LEU A 68 9.93 12.87 -11.42
C LEU A 68 10.60 11.52 -11.18
N LYS A 69 11.28 11.40 -10.05
CA LYS A 69 12.01 10.19 -9.68
C LYS A 69 11.10 9.22 -8.92
N ILE A 70 11.45 7.94 -8.94
CA ILE A 70 10.76 6.93 -8.12
C ILE A 70 10.80 7.31 -6.64
N GLY A 71 9.70 7.10 -5.93
CA GLY A 71 9.56 7.45 -4.52
C GLY A 71 9.44 8.95 -4.25
N GLU A 72 9.47 9.81 -5.28
CA GLU A 72 9.21 11.23 -5.13
C GLU A 72 7.76 11.46 -4.65
N GLN A 73 7.62 12.26 -3.61
CA GLN A 73 6.33 12.58 -3.02
C GLN A 73 5.57 13.58 -3.90
N ILE A 74 4.29 13.33 -4.12
CA ILE A 74 3.37 14.20 -4.83
C ILE A 74 2.08 14.38 -4.04
N GLU A 75 1.39 15.49 -4.28
CA GLU A 75 0.03 15.74 -3.80
C GLU A 75 -0.94 15.67 -4.99
N ILE A 76 -1.97 14.83 -4.87
CA ILE A 76 -3.01 14.68 -5.89
C ILE A 76 -3.93 15.89 -5.84
N MET A 77 -4.06 16.63 -6.94
CA MET A 77 -4.92 17.81 -7.01
C MET A 77 -6.25 17.52 -7.69
N GLU A 78 -6.23 16.74 -8.76
CA GLU A 78 -7.39 16.53 -9.62
C GLU A 78 -7.22 15.27 -10.45
N LYS A 79 -8.33 14.54 -10.66
CA LYS A 79 -8.42 13.46 -11.65
C LYS A 79 -8.96 14.05 -12.95
N SER A 80 -8.24 13.85 -14.05
CA SER A 80 -8.71 14.22 -15.38
C SER A 80 -9.64 13.15 -15.96
N ASP A 81 -10.56 13.57 -16.83
CA ASP A 81 -11.37 12.65 -17.66
C ASP A 81 -10.55 11.98 -18.78
N SER A 82 -9.33 12.46 -19.06
CA SER A 82 -8.45 11.83 -20.04
C SER A 82 -7.78 10.60 -19.46
N THR A 83 -7.77 9.51 -20.24
CA THR A 83 -7.17 8.24 -19.87
C THR A 83 -6.13 7.80 -20.91
N MET A 84 -5.24 6.91 -20.49
CA MET A 84 -4.32 6.21 -21.40
C MET A 84 -4.04 4.81 -20.89
N LYS A 85 -4.04 3.84 -21.80
CA LYS A 85 -3.60 2.48 -21.51
C LYS A 85 -2.09 2.41 -21.28
N PHE A 86 -1.68 1.83 -20.17
CA PHE A 86 -0.28 1.53 -19.84
C PHE A 86 -0.21 0.22 -19.05
N ASP A 87 0.76 -0.65 -19.38
CA ASP A 87 0.91 -1.97 -18.73
C ASP A 87 -0.41 -2.77 -18.67
N GLY A 88 -1.25 -2.65 -19.70
CA GLY A 88 -2.52 -3.34 -19.81
C GLY A 88 -3.70 -2.70 -19.06
N ILE A 89 -3.46 -1.67 -18.26
CA ILE A 89 -4.48 -0.96 -17.46
C ILE A 89 -4.82 0.37 -18.13
N GLU A 90 -6.12 0.65 -18.27
CA GLU A 90 -6.60 1.99 -18.65
C GLU A 90 -6.55 2.87 -17.40
N SER A 91 -5.73 3.92 -17.41
CA SER A 91 -5.57 4.80 -16.24
C SER A 91 -5.86 6.25 -16.57
N PRO A 92 -6.55 6.98 -15.66
CA PRO A 92 -6.70 8.42 -15.80
C PRO A 92 -5.38 9.13 -15.59
N TRP A 93 -5.28 10.33 -16.16
CA TRP A 93 -4.24 11.29 -15.79
C TRP A 93 -4.65 12.02 -14.51
N TYR A 94 -3.68 12.24 -13.62
CA TYR A 94 -3.87 13.06 -12.43
C TYR A 94 -3.06 14.32 -12.54
N LYS A 95 -3.69 15.45 -12.22
CA LYS A 95 -2.98 16.69 -11.92
C LYS A 95 -2.38 16.55 -10.53
N VAL A 96 -1.09 16.80 -10.43
CA VAL A 96 -0.31 16.61 -9.22
C VAL A 96 0.53 17.83 -8.94
N LYS A 97 0.74 18.11 -7.66
CA LYS A 97 1.67 19.11 -7.17
C LYS A 97 2.90 18.40 -6.61
N THR A 98 4.04 18.87 -7.06
CA THR A 98 5.38 18.53 -6.55
C THR A 98 5.89 19.70 -5.70
N ASN A 99 7.13 19.63 -5.22
CA ASN A 99 7.70 20.72 -4.41
C ASN A 99 7.74 22.07 -5.15
N ASP A 100 8.02 22.08 -6.45
CA ASP A 100 8.26 23.29 -7.24
C ASP A 100 7.30 23.44 -8.44
N LYS A 101 6.61 22.37 -8.85
CA LYS A 101 5.81 22.33 -10.09
C LYS A 101 4.45 21.68 -9.92
N VAL A 102 3.53 22.09 -10.79
CA VAL A 102 2.21 21.48 -10.95
C VAL A 102 2.09 21.00 -12.41
N GLY A 103 1.60 19.78 -12.59
CA GLY A 103 1.42 19.19 -13.92
C GLY A 103 0.67 17.87 -13.85
N PHE A 104 0.69 17.09 -14.92
CA PHE A 104 -0.05 15.85 -15.05
C PHE A 104 0.88 14.64 -15.14
N VAL A 105 0.50 13.54 -14.49
CA VAL A 105 1.13 12.22 -14.60
C VAL A 105 0.05 11.15 -14.78
N LEU A 106 0.40 10.04 -15.43
CA LEU A 106 -0.51 8.91 -15.60
C LEU A 106 -0.67 8.13 -14.29
N GLY A 107 -1.90 7.77 -13.93
CA GLY A 107 -2.22 7.05 -12.69
C GLY A 107 -1.41 5.76 -12.47
N SER A 108 -1.19 4.94 -13.51
CA SER A 108 -0.40 3.69 -13.38
C SER A 108 1.08 3.90 -13.02
N LEU A 109 1.58 5.14 -13.15
CA LEU A 109 2.94 5.53 -12.77
C LEU A 109 3.03 6.07 -11.34
N ILE A 110 1.90 6.20 -10.64
CA ILE A 110 1.80 6.56 -9.22
C ILE A 110 1.66 5.25 -8.42
N SER A 111 2.31 5.16 -7.27
CA SER A 111 2.18 4.02 -6.36
C SER A 111 0.81 4.04 -5.71
N LEU A 112 0.07 2.93 -5.78
CA LEU A 112 -1.23 2.78 -5.14
C LEU A 112 -1.13 2.92 -3.62
N ASP A 113 -0.03 2.41 -3.06
CA ASP A 113 0.31 2.59 -1.66
C ASP A 113 1.81 2.42 -1.42
N LYS A 114 2.27 2.72 -0.20
CA LYS A 114 3.63 2.43 0.25
C LYS A 114 3.63 1.66 1.56
N ALA A 115 4.61 0.77 1.73
CA ALA A 115 4.93 0.18 3.03
C ALA A 115 6.40 0.42 3.37
N THR A 116 6.72 0.61 4.65
CA THR A 116 8.10 0.87 5.09
C THR A 116 8.54 -0.10 6.17
N LYS A 117 9.84 -0.46 6.15
CA LYS A 117 10.48 -1.20 7.23
C LYS A 117 11.94 -0.80 7.36
N GLY A 118 12.27 -0.07 8.43
CA GLY A 118 13.61 0.49 8.58
C GLY A 118 13.89 1.52 7.49
N ASN A 119 15.00 1.37 6.78
CA ASN A 119 15.38 2.19 5.62
C ASN A 119 14.73 1.71 4.29
N LEU A 120 13.95 0.63 4.33
CA LEU A 120 13.32 0.07 3.13
C LEU A 120 11.96 0.72 2.88
N THR A 121 11.74 1.11 1.62
CA THR A 121 10.44 1.57 1.13
C THR A 121 9.97 0.66 0.02
N TYR A 122 8.75 0.16 0.16
CA TYR A 122 8.06 -0.65 -0.84
C TYR A 122 6.98 0.18 -1.52
N LEU A 123 6.93 0.12 -2.85
CA LEU A 123 5.96 0.79 -3.70
C LEU A 123 5.24 -0.25 -4.55
N VAL A 124 3.93 -0.08 -4.75
CA VAL A 124 3.09 -1.02 -5.48
C VAL A 124 2.32 -0.31 -6.59
N SER A 125 2.37 -0.89 -7.78
CA SER A 125 1.48 -0.59 -8.90
C SER A 125 0.94 -1.89 -9.49
N LEU A 126 0.01 -1.79 -10.44
CA LEU A 126 -0.63 -2.93 -11.09
C LEU A 126 -0.25 -3.00 -12.56
N LYS A 127 -0.33 -4.21 -13.12
CA LYS A 127 -0.37 -4.45 -14.57
C LYS A 127 -1.38 -5.53 -14.90
N LYS A 128 -1.82 -5.56 -16.15
CA LYS A 128 -2.77 -6.54 -16.67
C LYS A 128 -2.25 -7.22 -17.93
N ASP A 129 -2.41 -8.54 -18.01
CA ASP A 129 -2.16 -9.33 -19.22
C ASP A 129 -3.39 -10.20 -19.50
N GLY A 130 -4.19 -9.79 -20.48
CA GLY A 130 -5.53 -10.34 -20.72
C GLY A 130 -6.43 -10.15 -19.50
N LEU A 131 -6.87 -11.25 -18.90
CA LEU A 131 -7.70 -11.27 -17.67
C LEU A 131 -6.88 -11.35 -16.38
N LYS A 132 -5.56 -11.54 -16.47
CA LYS A 132 -4.70 -11.74 -15.30
C LYS A 132 -4.22 -10.38 -14.78
N LEU A 133 -4.46 -10.14 -13.50
CA LEU A 133 -3.94 -8.98 -12.77
C LEU A 133 -2.63 -9.34 -12.06
N PHE A 134 -1.67 -8.43 -12.04
CA PHE A 134 -0.40 -8.62 -11.35
C PHE A 134 -0.06 -7.38 -10.52
N ALA A 135 0.48 -7.61 -9.32
CA ALA A 135 1.15 -6.58 -8.54
C ALA A 135 2.60 -6.45 -8.97
N LYS A 136 3.00 -5.23 -9.35
CA LYS A 136 4.39 -4.84 -9.50
C LYS A 136 4.82 -4.21 -8.18
N THR A 137 5.74 -4.87 -7.48
CA THR A 137 6.30 -4.39 -6.21
C THR A 137 7.73 -3.96 -6.43
N ARG A 138 8.08 -2.74 -6.03
CA ARG A 138 9.45 -2.24 -6.02
C ARG A 138 9.90 -1.99 -4.59
N VAL A 139 11.11 -2.41 -4.25
CA VAL A 139 11.76 -2.09 -2.98
C VAL A 139 12.96 -1.17 -3.24
N LEU A 140 13.04 -0.09 -2.46
CA LEU A 140 14.17 0.84 -2.46
C LEU A 140 14.93 0.72 -1.14
N GLU A 141 16.25 0.62 -1.24
CA GLU A 141 17.19 0.64 -0.12
C GLU A 141 18.17 1.80 -0.35
N ASN A 142 17.94 2.95 0.32
CA ASN A 142 18.82 4.12 0.31
C ASN A 142 18.95 4.92 -1.02
N GLY A 143 17.89 5.12 -1.81
CA GLY A 143 17.97 6.02 -2.97
C GLY A 143 16.98 5.71 -4.08
N LEU A 144 17.44 5.86 -5.32
CA LEU A 144 16.63 5.66 -6.54
C LEU A 144 16.75 4.23 -7.11
N ASP A 145 17.77 3.47 -6.71
CA ASP A 145 17.92 2.08 -7.13
C ASP A 145 16.84 1.22 -6.48
N PHE A 146 16.22 0.36 -7.27
CA PHE A 146 15.15 -0.51 -6.80
C PHE A 146 15.28 -1.92 -7.35
N LYS A 147 14.75 -2.88 -6.59
CA LYS A 147 14.51 -4.25 -7.05
C LYS A 147 13.02 -4.43 -7.28
N GLU A 148 12.66 -5.05 -8.39
CA GLU A 148 11.27 -5.27 -8.77
C GLU A 148 10.91 -6.75 -8.70
N ASN A 149 9.70 -7.02 -8.22
CA ASN A 149 9.01 -8.28 -8.39
C ASN A 149 7.67 -8.04 -9.07
N ILE A 150 7.27 -8.97 -9.93
CA ILE A 150 5.94 -8.98 -10.52
C ILE A 150 5.27 -10.30 -10.18
N SER A 151 4.18 -10.24 -9.43
CA SER A 151 3.44 -11.42 -8.99
C SER A 151 1.99 -11.35 -9.44
N GLN A 152 1.48 -12.45 -10.02
CA GLN A 152 0.08 -12.57 -10.39
C GLN A 152 -0.77 -12.57 -9.12
N LEU A 153 -1.83 -11.75 -9.11
CA LEU A 153 -2.82 -11.72 -8.04
C LEU A 153 -3.92 -12.73 -8.33
N MET A 154 -4.40 -13.39 -7.28
CA MET A 154 -5.51 -14.34 -7.37
C MET A 154 -6.87 -13.67 -7.16
N THR A 155 -6.89 -12.52 -6.48
CA THR A 155 -8.08 -11.70 -6.23
C THR A 155 -7.85 -10.26 -6.71
N GLY A 156 -8.93 -9.50 -6.86
CA GLY A 156 -8.88 -8.09 -7.27
C GLY A 156 -8.54 -7.13 -6.13
N GLU A 157 -8.87 -7.49 -4.88
CA GLU A 157 -8.67 -6.65 -3.70
C GLU A 157 -7.63 -7.23 -2.74
N PHE A 158 -6.71 -6.39 -2.30
CA PHE A 158 -5.60 -6.78 -1.43
C PHE A 158 -5.09 -5.63 -0.57
N SER A 159 -4.40 -5.93 0.51
CA SER A 159 -3.66 -4.97 1.32
C SER A 159 -2.18 -5.30 1.32
N ILE A 160 -1.34 -4.35 1.75
CA ILE A 160 0.11 -4.53 1.75
C ILE A 160 0.73 -4.26 3.11
N LYS A 161 1.83 -4.96 3.42
CA LYS A 161 2.60 -4.71 4.64
C LYS A 161 4.07 -5.08 4.49
N ALA A 162 4.96 -4.25 5.02
CA ALA A 162 6.37 -4.62 5.19
C ALA A 162 6.63 -5.04 6.64
N VAL A 163 7.32 -6.16 6.83
CA VAL A 163 7.73 -6.67 8.14
C VAL A 163 9.22 -7.04 8.11
N GLY A 164 9.84 -7.18 9.29
CA GLY A 164 11.24 -7.60 9.35
C GLY A 164 11.44 -9.04 8.84
N ASN A 165 12.67 -9.54 8.95
CA ASN A 165 13.05 -10.88 8.48
C ASN A 165 12.43 -12.06 9.26
N LYS A 166 11.76 -11.80 10.39
CA LYS A 166 11.14 -12.84 11.25
C LYS A 166 12.12 -13.96 11.67
N GLY A 167 13.40 -13.63 11.81
CA GLY A 167 14.44 -14.60 12.19
C GLY A 167 14.99 -15.42 11.03
N LEU A 168 14.57 -15.17 9.78
CA LEU A 168 15.18 -15.79 8.61
C LEU A 168 16.56 -15.17 8.34
N GLU A 169 17.58 -16.02 8.34
CA GLU A 169 18.93 -15.64 7.93
C GLU A 169 18.94 -15.22 6.45
N ASN A 170 19.82 -14.28 6.11
CA ASN A 170 19.99 -13.72 4.75
C ASN A 170 18.78 -12.99 4.16
N ILE A 171 17.67 -12.89 4.88
CA ILE A 171 16.54 -12.03 4.52
C ILE A 171 16.63 -10.75 5.32
N LYS A 172 16.52 -9.60 4.66
CA LYS A 172 16.44 -8.28 5.31
C LYS A 172 15.01 -7.95 5.72
N SER A 173 14.04 -8.22 4.84
CA SER A 173 12.65 -7.83 5.03
C SER A 173 11.70 -8.71 4.22
N ILE A 174 10.48 -8.82 4.71
CA ILE A 174 9.40 -9.57 4.08
C ILE A 174 8.28 -8.58 3.75
N PHE A 175 7.88 -8.55 2.48
CA PHE A 175 6.74 -7.79 2.01
C PHE A 175 5.56 -8.72 1.79
N LYS A 176 4.41 -8.34 2.33
CA LYS A 176 3.17 -9.11 2.31
C LYS A 176 2.18 -8.43 1.37
N ILE A 177 1.53 -9.23 0.54
CA ILE A 177 0.30 -8.88 -0.18
C ILE A 177 -0.77 -9.80 0.38
N ASP A 178 -1.72 -9.26 1.13
CA ASP A 178 -2.77 -10.03 1.81
C ASP A 178 -4.10 -9.81 1.08
N TYR A 179 -4.68 -10.88 0.52
CA TYR A 179 -5.96 -10.81 -0.21
C TYR A 179 -7.12 -10.56 0.76
N LEU A 180 -8.07 -9.70 0.37
CA LEU A 180 -9.32 -9.57 1.11
C LEU A 180 -10.18 -10.82 0.88
N ALA A 181 -10.53 -11.52 1.96
CA ALA A 181 -11.48 -12.62 1.91
C ALA A 181 -12.90 -12.04 1.98
N GLU A 182 -13.60 -11.97 0.85
CA GLU A 182 -14.86 -11.23 0.74
C GLU A 182 -16.09 -11.99 1.30
N SER A 183 -16.02 -13.31 1.52
CA SER A 183 -17.15 -14.08 2.06
C SER A 183 -16.76 -15.49 2.56
N CYS A 184 -17.63 -16.12 3.35
CA CYS A 184 -17.54 -17.54 3.70
C CYS A 184 -17.42 -18.39 2.42
N GLY A 185 -16.36 -19.22 2.34
CA GLY A 185 -16.07 -20.05 1.17
C GLY A 185 -15.20 -19.38 0.10
N VAL A 186 -14.84 -18.10 0.25
CA VAL A 186 -13.76 -17.49 -0.55
C VAL A 186 -12.44 -17.72 0.15
N ASN A 187 -11.56 -18.42 -0.55
CA ASN A 187 -10.16 -18.59 -0.19
C ASN A 187 -9.50 -17.22 -0.01
N GLY A 188 -9.25 -16.82 1.24
CA GLY A 188 -8.27 -15.78 1.56
C GLY A 188 -6.87 -16.25 1.17
N GLY A 189 -5.86 -15.46 1.46
CA GLY A 189 -4.50 -15.84 1.06
C GLY A 189 -3.59 -14.65 0.92
N GLY A 190 -2.49 -14.88 0.23
CA GLY A 190 -1.56 -13.81 -0.05
C GLY A 190 -0.25 -14.29 -0.62
N ILE A 191 0.63 -13.32 -0.81
CA ILE A 191 1.98 -13.52 -1.32
C ILE A 191 2.97 -12.97 -0.30
N TYR A 192 4.03 -13.74 -0.04
CA TYR A 192 5.23 -13.24 0.62
C TYR A 192 6.35 -13.03 -0.39
N LEU A 193 6.81 -11.78 -0.48
CA LEU A 193 8.03 -11.43 -1.18
C LEU A 193 9.17 -11.26 -0.18
N PHE A 194 10.29 -11.94 -0.41
CA PHE A 194 11.49 -11.81 0.40
C PHE A 194 12.48 -10.88 -0.27
N TYR A 195 13.05 -9.96 0.50
CA TYR A 195 14.15 -9.11 0.09
C TYR A 195 15.42 -9.50 0.85
N ASP A 196 16.44 -9.93 0.11
CA ASP A 196 17.75 -10.36 0.66
C ASP A 196 18.80 -9.23 0.65
N GLY A 197 18.49 -8.08 0.02
CA GLY A 197 19.44 -6.98 -0.23
C GLY A 197 19.78 -6.81 -1.70
N GLU A 198 19.69 -7.88 -2.48
CA GLU A 198 20.04 -7.92 -3.90
C GLU A 198 18.83 -8.18 -4.81
N ASN A 199 17.86 -8.97 -4.33
CA ASN A 199 16.72 -9.48 -5.07
C ASN A 199 15.43 -9.38 -4.26
N LEU A 200 14.32 -9.09 -4.96
CA LEU A 200 12.97 -9.19 -4.41
C LEU A 200 12.27 -10.40 -5.05
N ILE A 201 12.15 -11.49 -4.30
CA ILE A 201 11.69 -12.79 -4.82
C ILE A 201 10.34 -13.18 -4.24
N LYS A 202 9.47 -13.78 -5.07
CA LYS A 202 8.24 -14.43 -4.57
C LYS A 202 8.63 -15.72 -3.87
N ALA A 203 8.53 -15.75 -2.55
CA ALA A 203 8.93 -16.89 -1.74
C ALA A 203 7.76 -17.85 -1.47
N ILE A 204 6.58 -17.29 -1.18
CA ILE A 204 5.40 -18.08 -0.78
C ILE A 204 4.17 -17.48 -1.46
N ASP A 205 3.31 -18.37 -1.94
CA ASP A 205 1.94 -18.13 -2.35
C ASP A 205 1.07 -19.03 -1.46
N TYR A 206 0.13 -18.45 -0.71
CA TYR A 206 -0.66 -19.23 0.24
C TYR A 206 -2.14 -18.92 0.13
N THR A 207 -2.93 -19.93 0.49
CA THR A 207 -4.38 -19.87 0.55
C THR A 207 -4.82 -20.07 1.99
N GLN A 208 -5.78 -19.27 2.46
CA GLN A 208 -6.43 -19.47 3.75
C GLN A 208 -7.90 -19.80 3.50
N VAL A 209 -8.33 -20.96 3.98
CA VAL A 209 -9.74 -21.36 3.97
C VAL A 209 -10.27 -21.11 5.37
N ALA A 210 -11.32 -20.31 5.49
CA ALA A 210 -12.04 -20.19 6.75
C ALA A 210 -13.02 -21.36 6.86
N ASP A 211 -12.77 -22.29 7.77
CA ASP A 211 -13.77 -23.29 8.15
C ASP A 211 -14.84 -22.59 8.98
N ALA A 212 -16.07 -22.60 8.48
CA ALA A 212 -17.22 -22.26 9.29
C ALA A 212 -17.45 -23.44 10.24
N ASP A 213 -17.04 -23.31 11.51
CA ASP A 213 -17.48 -24.21 12.55
C ASP A 213 -19.02 -24.17 12.62
N ALA A 214 -19.65 -25.19 12.04
CA ALA A 214 -21.08 -25.43 12.17
C ALA A 214 -21.34 -25.95 13.59
N TYR A 215 -21.72 -25.05 14.49
CA TYR A 215 -22.34 -25.38 15.78
C TYR A 215 -23.85 -25.20 15.70
#